data_AF-A0A952C6J7-F1
#
_entry.id   AF-A0A952C6J7-F1
#
_cell.length_a   1.000
_cell.length_b   1.000
_cell.length_c   1.000
_cell.angle_alpha   90.00
_cell.angle_beta   90.00
_cell.angle_gamma   90.00
#
_symmetry.space_group_name_H-M   'P 1'
#
loop_
_entity.id
_entity.type
_entity.pdbx_description
1 polymer ?
#
loop_
_entity_poly.entity_id
_entity_poly.type
_entity_poly.pdbx_seq_one_letter_code
_entity_poly.pdbx_strand_id
1 'polypeptide(L)' 'ELFQANQKVSILYDNHGLTRYEGLIKAIKNEGAPDLVLGDGQFISLSSIVGVNGIFAPDYSEC' A
#
# COMPACT_ATOMS: atom_id res chain seq x y z
N GLU A 1 11.34 0.82 -3.85
CA GLU A 1 11.53 0.63 -5.31
C GLU A 1 10.33 0.01 -6.07
N LEU A 2 9.36 -0.63 -5.40
CA LEU A 2 8.20 -1.27 -6.09
C LEU A 2 7.29 -0.33 -6.88
N PHE A 3 7.10 0.91 -6.40
CA PHE A 3 6.31 1.93 -7.09
C PHE A 3 6.95 2.35 -8.43
N GLN A 4 8.25 2.67 -8.39
CA GLN A 4 9.00 3.12 -9.57
C GLN A 4 9.18 1.99 -10.59
N ALA A 5 9.23 0.73 -10.13
CA ALA A 5 9.36 -0.44 -10.98
C ALA A 5 8.03 -0.90 -11.62
N ASN A 6 6.90 -0.26 -11.32
CA ASN A 6 5.55 -0.68 -11.73
C ASN A 6 5.29 -2.18 -11.45
N GLN A 7 5.85 -2.68 -10.35
CA GLN A 7 5.77 -4.09 -9.98
C GLN A 7 4.53 -4.34 -9.14
N LYS A 8 3.93 -5.52 -9.35
CA LYS A 8 2.82 -5.98 -8.51
C LYS A 8 3.32 -6.15 -7.07
N VAL A 9 2.56 -5.59 -6.16
CA VAL A 9 2.72 -5.80 -4.72
C VAL A 9 1.76 -6.87 -4.24
N SER A 10 2.13 -7.54 -3.17
CA SER A 10 1.28 -8.44 -2.39
C SER A 10 1.19 -7.88 -0.98
N ILE A 11 -0.03 -7.55 -0.56
CA ILE A 11 -0.34 -6.89 0.72
C ILE A 11 -1.18 -7.86 1.56
N LEU A 12 -0.79 -8.02 2.81
CA LEU A 12 -1.59 -8.65 3.85
C LEU A 12 -2.10 -7.55 4.78
N TYR A 13 -3.40 -7.48 4.98
CA TYR A 13 -4.02 -6.49 5.85
C TYR A 13 -5.20 -7.09 6.62
N ASP A 14 -5.50 -6.51 7.77
CA ASP A 14 -6.68 -6.89 8.56
C ASP A 14 -7.91 -6.16 8.03
N ASN A 15 -8.94 -6.94 7.72
CA ASN A 15 -10.27 -6.46 7.38
C ASN A 15 -11.28 -7.45 7.96
N HIS A 16 -11.43 -7.42 9.28
CA HIS A 16 -12.20 -8.41 10.04
C HIS A 16 -11.61 -9.83 9.88
N GLY A 17 -10.27 -9.90 9.87
CA GLY A 17 -9.50 -11.08 9.52
C GLY A 17 -8.43 -10.79 8.46
N LEU A 18 -7.50 -11.73 8.30
CA LEU A 18 -6.39 -11.61 7.35
C LEU A 18 -6.88 -11.68 5.90
N THR A 19 -6.74 -10.57 5.18
CA THR A 19 -7.03 -10.44 3.76
C THR A 19 -5.75 -10.24 2.96
N ARG A 20 -5.67 -10.85 1.78
CA ARG A 20 -4.57 -10.65 0.83
C ARG A 20 -5.05 -9.86 -0.38
N TYR A 21 -4.28 -8.83 -0.75
CA TYR A 21 -4.39 -8.14 -2.02
C TYR A 21 -3.15 -8.40 -2.87
N GLU A 22 -3.32 -8.54 -4.18
CA GLU A 22 -2.23 -8.55 -5.14
C GLU A 22 -2.55 -7.63 -6.32
N GLY A 23 -1.69 -6.67 -6.60
CA GLY A 23 -1.96 -5.69 -7.65
C GLY A 23 -0.97 -4.52 -7.63
N LEU A 24 -1.38 -3.39 -8.21
CA LEU A 24 -0.53 -2.20 -8.30
C LEU A 24 -0.96 -1.18 -7.24
N ILE A 25 0.00 -0.55 -6.58
CA ILE A 25 -0.26 0.64 -5.76
C ILE A 25 -0.18 1.86 -6.69
N LYS A 26 -1.24 2.65 -6.70
CA LYS A 26 -1.35 3.86 -7.51
C LYS A 26 -0.83 5.10 -6.77
N ALA A 27 -1.13 5.20 -5.47
CA ALA A 27 -0.71 6.33 -4.64
C ALA A 27 -0.83 6.01 -3.14
N ILE A 28 -0.24 6.85 -2.31
CA ILE A 28 -0.57 6.98 -0.89
C ILE A 28 -1.32 8.29 -0.72
N LYS A 29 -2.48 8.25 -0.06
CA LYS A 29 -3.24 9.43 0.33
C LYS A 29 -2.99 9.72 1.80
N ASN A 30 -2.42 10.88 2.10
CA ASN A 30 -2.10 11.31 3.47
C ASN A 30 -3.11 12.33 4.05
N GLU A 31 -4.24 12.57 3.38
CA GLU A 31 -5.28 13.47 3.88
C GLU A 31 -6.15 12.74 4.91
N GLY A 32 -5.85 12.95 6.20
CA GLY A 32 -6.55 12.30 7.30
C GLY A 32 -5.90 10.98 7.69
N ALA A 33 -6.67 9.89 7.72
CA ALA A 33 -6.10 8.57 7.92
C ALA A 33 -5.33 8.16 6.65
N PRO A 34 -4.06 7.76 6.76
CA PRO A 34 -3.28 7.41 5.59
C PRO A 34 -3.81 6.14 4.94
N ASP A 35 -4.10 6.20 3.64
CA ASP A 35 -4.64 5.10 2.85
C ASP A 35 -3.79 4.82 1.60
N LEU A 36 -3.63 3.54 1.26
CA LEU A 36 -3.13 3.09 -0.04
C LEU A 36 -4.25 3.14 -1.06
N VAL A 37 -4.00 3.80 -2.17
CA VAL A 37 -4.86 3.77 -3.35
C VAL A 37 -4.36 2.70 -4.30
N LEU A 38 -5.20 1.72 -4.58
CA LEU A 38 -4.87 0.59 -5.44
C LEU A 38 -5.24 0.88 -6.90
N GLY A 39 -4.62 0.15 -7.83
CA GLY A 39 -4.82 0.32 -9.28
C GLY A 39 -6.25 0.05 -9.75
N ASP A 40 -6.99 -0.79 -9.01
CA ASP A 40 -8.40 -1.14 -9.22
C ASP A 40 -9.38 -0.18 -8.52
N GLY A 41 -8.87 0.88 -7.87
CA GLY A 41 -9.69 1.90 -7.21
C GLY A 41 -10.11 1.55 -5.78
N GLN A 42 -9.62 0.43 -5.24
CA GLN A 42 -9.77 0.09 -3.83
C GLN A 42 -8.85 0.94 -2.94
N PHE A 43 -9.23 1.06 -1.67
CA PHE A 43 -8.48 1.76 -0.65
C PHE A 43 -8.17 0.78 0.49
N ILE A 44 -6.91 0.75 0.94
CA ILE A 44 -6.48 -0.02 2.11
C ILE A 44 -5.85 0.94 3.11
N SER A 45 -6.36 0.96 4.33
CA SER A 45 -5.78 1.80 5.38
C SER A 45 -4.38 1.34 5.76
N LEU A 46 -3.42 2.26 5.83
CA LEU A 46 -2.04 1.93 6.20
C LEU A 46 -1.97 1.29 7.58
N SER A 47 -2.87 1.68 8.50
CA SER A 47 -2.91 1.11 9.85
C SER A 47 -3.38 -0.34 9.92
N SER A 48 -4.04 -0.85 8.88
CA SER A 48 -4.49 -2.26 8.85
C SER A 48 -3.48 -3.19 8.20
N ILE A 49 -2.39 -2.68 7.62
CA ILE A 49 -1.40 -3.49 6.93
C ILE A 49 -0.57 -4.29 7.93
N VAL A 50 -0.56 -5.60 7.74
CA VAL A 50 0.19 -6.57 8.55
C VAL A 50 1.48 -7.01 7.83
N GLY A 51 1.52 -6.95 6.50
CA GLY A 51 2.72 -7.27 5.74
C GLY A 51 2.65 -6.85 4.28
N VAL A 52 3.82 -6.57 3.71
CA VAL A 52 4.01 -6.22 2.29
C VAL A 52 5.22 -6.99 1.75
N ASN A 53 5.14 -7.47 0.51
CA ASN A 53 6.25 -8.21 -0.13
C ASN A 53 7.38 -7.30 -0.67
N GLY A 54 7.56 -6.12 -0.08
CA GLY A 54 8.70 -5.23 -0.30
C GLY A 54 8.50 -3.87 0.37
N ILE A 55 9.52 -3.00 0.28
CA ILE A 55 9.50 -1.69 0.94
C ILE A 55 8.93 -0.63 -0.02
N PHE A 56 7.77 -0.08 0.35
CA PHE A 56 7.16 1.06 -0.34
C PHE A 56 7.56 2.35 0.36
N ALA A 57 8.65 2.96 -0.10
CA ALA A 57 9.05 4.30 0.33
C ALA A 57 8.56 5.30 -0.73
N PRO A 58 7.54 6.14 -0.44
CA PRO A 58 7.16 7.25 -1.30
C PRO A 58 8.20 8.35 -1.10
N ASP A 59 9.33 8.29 -1.82
CA ASP A 59 10.39 9.31 -1.80
C ASP A 59 10.61 9.92 -0.40
N TYR A 60 11.11 9.09 0.51
CA TYR A 60 11.52 9.56 1.82
C TYR A 60 12.78 10.42 1.64
N SER A 61 12.60 11.72 1.40
CA SER A 61 13.63 12.73 1.66
C SER A 61 13.56 13.05 3.15
N GLU A 62 14.37 12.36 3.93
CA GLU A 62 14.74 12.83 5.26
C GLU A 62 15.43 14.19 5.10
N CYS A 63 14.73 15.25 5.49
CA CYS A 63 15.33 16.45 6.07
C CYS A 63 14.76 16.62 7.47
#